data_AF-A0A7C5HTG4-F1
#
_entry.id   AF-A0A7C5HTG4-F1
#
_cell.length_a   1.000
_cell.length_b   1.000
_cell.length_c   1.000
_cell.angle_alpha   90.00
_cell.angle_beta   90.00
_cell.angle_gamma   90.00
#
_symmetry.space_group_name_H-M   'P 1'
#
loop_
_entity.id
_entity.type
_entity.pdbx_description
1 polymer ?
#
loop_
_entity_poly.entity_id
_entity_poly.type
_entity_poly.pdbx_seq_one_letter_code
_entity_poly.pdbx_strand_id
1 'polypeptide(L)'
;MVNVKEKVYAEFEFIEKILKELEIAKDNPDKELVVIVGISAYLQNIYMGIENILKQLLKHKRIPIPNTSTWHKDLINSAIRNKIIKEDTANKIGKYLFFRHFFTHAYSFQIDEDKLKTFNRKYP
;
A
#
# COMPACT_ATOMS: atom_id res chain seq x y z
N MET A 1 -5.78 -8.38 24.66
CA MET A 1 -6.17 -7.91 23.31
C MET A 1 -5.50 -6.57 23.08
N VAL A 2 -4.68 -6.44 22.03
CA VAL A 2 -4.00 -5.18 21.65
C VAL A 2 -5.04 -4.10 21.33
N ASN A 3 -4.87 -2.91 21.88
CA ASN A 3 -5.76 -1.76 21.72
C ASN A 3 -5.75 -1.28 20.26
N VAL A 4 -6.88 -0.75 19.74
CA VAL A 4 -6.94 -0.12 18.40
C VAL A 4 -5.86 0.95 18.22
N LYS A 5 -5.58 1.71 19.29
CA LYS A 5 -4.56 2.76 19.31
C LYS A 5 -3.18 2.19 18.97
N GLU A 6 -2.78 1.09 19.64
CA GLU A 6 -1.49 0.43 19.42
C GLU A 6 -1.37 -0.12 17.99
N LYS A 7 -2.44 -0.73 17.46
CA LYS A 7 -2.45 -1.22 16.08
C LYS A 7 -2.30 -0.09 15.06
N VAL A 8 -2.95 1.04 15.28
CA VAL A 8 -2.85 2.21 14.41
C VAL A 8 -1.44 2.82 14.47
N TYR A 9 -0.85 2.94 15.67
CA TYR A 9 0.52 3.45 15.78
C TYR A 9 1.56 2.54 15.14
N ALA A 10 1.42 1.22 15.28
CA ALA A 10 2.32 0.28 14.63
C ALA A 10 2.30 0.44 13.09
N GLU A 11 1.12 0.64 12.50
CA GLU A 11 1.00 0.92 11.07
C GLU A 11 1.63 2.27 10.69
N PHE A 12 1.47 3.32 11.52
CA PHE A 12 2.16 4.60 11.29
C PHE A 12 3.68 4.46 11.35
N GLU A 13 4.22 3.78 12.36
CA GLU A 13 5.66 3.52 12.49
C GLU A 13 6.21 2.77 11.26
N PHE A 14 5.46 1.78 10.77
CA PHE A 14 5.84 1.03 9.58
C PHE A 14 5.81 1.90 8.32
N ILE A 15 4.77 2.71 8.13
CA ILE A 15 4.66 3.66 7.02
C ILE A 15 5.82 4.66 7.06
N GLU A 16 6.11 5.23 8.24
CA GLU A 16 7.23 6.17 8.42
C GLU A 16 8.57 5.54 8.08
N LYS A 17 8.80 4.28 8.46
CA LYS A 17 10.00 3.54 8.08
C LYS A 17 10.11 3.43 6.56
N ILE A 18 9.05 3.01 5.87
CA ILE A 18 9.06 2.88 4.41
C ILE A 18 9.27 4.24 3.72
N LEU A 19 8.66 5.31 4.23
CA LEU A 19 8.87 6.65 3.69
C LEU A 19 10.34 7.08 3.78
N LYS A 20 11.03 6.78 4.88
CA LYS A 20 12.47 7.04 5.02
C LYS A 20 13.30 6.27 3.99
N GLU A 21 13.01 4.99 3.78
CA GLU A 21 13.70 4.19 2.76
C GLU A 21 13.43 4.72 1.33
N LEU A 22 12.21 5.19 1.08
CA LEU A 22 11.83 5.76 -0.21
C LEU A 22 12.51 7.10 -0.48
N GLU A 23 12.71 7.94 0.54
CA GLU A 23 13.49 9.18 0.45
C GLU A 23 14.94 8.90 0.04
N ILE A 24 15.56 7.83 0.56
CA ILE A 24 16.91 7.43 0.15
C ILE A 24 16.92 6.96 -1.31
N ALA A 25 15.90 6.19 -1.71
CA ALA A 25 15.84 5.60 -3.04
C ALA A 25 15.46 6.60 -4.15
N LYS A 26 14.78 7.71 -3.85
CA LYS A 26 14.22 8.62 -4.87
C LYS A 26 15.25 9.49 -5.58
N ASP A 27 16.38 9.81 -4.93
CA ASP A 27 17.33 10.83 -5.42
C ASP A 27 18.35 10.32 -6.45
N ASN A 28 18.22 9.07 -6.90
CA ASN A 28 19.06 8.55 -7.98
C ASN A 28 18.40 8.77 -9.36
N PRO A 29 18.98 9.54 -10.29
CA PRO A 29 18.40 9.77 -11.62
C PRO A 29 18.47 8.53 -12.54
N ASP A 30 19.42 7.63 -12.33
CA ASP A 30 19.66 6.43 -13.15
C ASP A 30 19.19 5.16 -12.42
N LYS A 31 17.87 5.06 -12.16
CA LYS A 31 17.32 3.90 -11.46
C LYS A 31 17.24 2.68 -12.38
N GLU A 32 17.97 1.63 -12.02
CA GLU A 32 17.78 0.31 -12.60
C GLU A 32 16.34 -0.19 -12.38
N LEU A 33 15.85 -1.08 -13.27
CA LEU A 33 14.50 -1.65 -13.19
C LEU A 33 14.20 -2.27 -11.81
N VAL A 34 15.19 -2.93 -11.20
CA VAL A 34 15.07 -3.52 -9.86
C VAL A 34 14.78 -2.47 -8.78
N VAL A 35 15.39 -1.27 -8.89
CA VAL A 35 15.15 -0.15 -7.98
C VAL A 35 13.75 0.42 -8.17
N ILE A 36 13.31 0.55 -9.43
CA ILE A 36 11.95 1.00 -9.76
C ILE A 36 10.90 0.04 -9.18
N VAL A 37 11.11 -1.27 -9.32
CA VAL A 37 10.25 -2.31 -8.74
C VAL A 37 10.24 -2.22 -7.21
N GLY A 38 11.40 -2.03 -6.58
CA GLY A 38 11.51 -1.83 -5.13
C GLY A 38 10.74 -0.61 -4.62
N ILE A 39 10.92 0.55 -5.25
CA ILE A 39 10.16 1.78 -4.92
C ILE A 39 8.65 1.54 -5.04
N SER A 40 8.25 0.80 -6.07
CA SER A 40 6.84 0.54 -6.33
C SER A 40 6.23 -0.45 -5.34
N ALA A 41 7.02 -1.42 -4.85
CA ALA A 41 6.64 -2.27 -3.73
C ALA A 41 6.48 -1.45 -2.45
N TYR A 42 7.37 -0.48 -2.19
CA TYR A 42 7.25 0.44 -1.07
C TYR A 42 5.99 1.31 -1.13
N LEU A 43 5.66 1.88 -2.29
CA LEU A 43 4.43 2.65 -2.47
C LEU A 43 3.16 1.79 -2.24
N GLN A 44 3.17 0.52 -2.67
CA GLN A 44 2.09 -0.42 -2.38
C GLN A 44 1.99 -0.75 -0.89
N ASN A 45 3.12 -0.93 -0.20
CA ASN A 45 3.15 -1.20 1.23
C ASN A 45 2.64 -0.01 2.05
N ILE A 46 2.97 1.23 1.66
CA ILE A 46 2.41 2.45 2.26
C ILE A 46 0.88 2.43 2.14
N TYR A 47 0.35 2.14 0.95
CA TYR A 47 -1.10 2.07 0.75
C TYR A 47 -1.72 0.97 1.62
N MET A 48 -1.13 -0.21 1.68
CA MET A 48 -1.60 -1.32 2.51
C MET A 48 -1.67 -0.94 3.99
N GLY A 49 -0.65 -0.24 4.51
CA GLY A 49 -0.67 0.26 5.90
C GLY A 49 -1.82 1.23 6.14
N ILE A 50 -2.07 2.15 5.20
CA ILE A 50 -3.24 3.06 5.27
C ILE A 50 -4.55 2.27 5.31
N GLU A 51 -4.70 1.24 4.47
CA GLU A 51 -5.89 0.39 4.49
C GLU A 51 -6.08 -0.31 5.82
N ASN A 52 -4.99 -0.82 6.40
CA ASN A 52 -5.03 -1.47 7.71
C ASN A 52 -5.48 -0.50 8.79
N ILE A 53 -4.97 0.74 8.81
CA ILE A 53 -5.42 1.79 9.73
C ILE A 53 -6.93 2.02 9.58
N LEU A 54 -7.42 2.23 8.35
CA LEU A 54 -8.85 2.44 8.10
C LEU A 54 -9.69 1.24 8.56
N LYS A 55 -9.24 0.01 8.30
CA LYS A 55 -9.91 -1.22 8.74
C LYS A 55 -9.97 -1.31 10.27
N GLN A 56 -8.90 -0.99 10.99
CA GLN A 56 -8.89 -1.00 12.46
C GLN A 56 -9.87 0.03 13.03
N LEU A 57 -9.89 1.24 12.46
CA LEU A 57 -10.78 2.32 12.91
C LEU A 57 -12.26 2.01 12.63
N LEU A 58 -12.58 1.45 11.46
CA LEU A 58 -13.93 1.00 11.13
C LEU A 58 -14.39 -0.13 12.06
N LYS A 59 -13.54 -1.15 12.28
CA LYS A 59 -13.83 -2.25 13.22
C LYS A 59 -14.08 -1.74 14.63
N HIS A 60 -13.27 -0.79 15.10
CA HIS A 60 -13.43 -0.18 16.43
C HIS A 60 -14.77 0.55 16.57
N LYS A 61 -15.22 1.23 15.51
CA LYS A 61 -16.56 1.86 15.43
C LYS A 61 -17.69 0.87 15.10
N ARG A 62 -17.41 -0.43 15.02
CA ARG A 62 -18.35 -1.50 14.62
C ARG A 62 -19.00 -1.27 13.24
N ILE A 63 -18.28 -0.62 12.34
CA ILE A 63 -18.70 -0.43 10.96
C ILE A 63 -18.16 -1.59 10.13
N PRO A 64 -18.99 -2.29 9.34
CA PRO A 64 -18.54 -3.39 8.51
C PRO A 64 -17.56 -2.91 7.43
N ILE A 65 -16.57 -3.76 7.14
CA ILE A 65 -15.64 -3.52 6.04
C ILE A 65 -16.33 -3.95 4.74
N PRO A 66 -16.29 -3.12 3.67
CA PRO A 66 -16.85 -3.51 2.38
C PRO A 66 -16.22 -4.79 1.83
N ASN A 67 -17.04 -5.63 1.18
CA ASN A 67 -16.62 -6.88 0.55
C ASN A 67 -17.06 -6.93 -0.93
N THR A 68 -16.82 -5.85 -1.65
CA THR A 68 -17.18 -5.66 -3.06
C THR A 68 -15.97 -5.89 -3.98
N SER A 69 -16.18 -6.02 -5.28
CA SER A 69 -15.09 -6.03 -6.27
C SER A 69 -14.25 -4.75 -6.23
N THR A 70 -14.83 -3.64 -5.76
CA THR A 70 -14.21 -2.32 -5.59
C THR A 70 -13.86 -2.01 -4.13
N TRP A 71 -13.66 -3.03 -3.29
CA TRP A 71 -13.59 -2.86 -1.83
C TRP A 71 -12.56 -1.82 -1.37
N HIS A 72 -11.43 -1.67 -2.08
CA HIS A 72 -10.41 -0.67 -1.78
C HIS A 72 -10.96 0.76 -1.83
N LYS A 73 -11.68 1.10 -2.91
CA LYS A 73 -12.34 2.40 -3.06
C LYS A 73 -13.48 2.55 -2.05
N ASP A 74 -14.23 1.47 -1.83
CA ASP A 74 -15.36 1.49 -0.90
C ASP A 74 -14.92 1.63 0.56
N LEU A 75 -13.72 1.13 0.91
CA LEU A 75 -13.10 1.31 2.22
C LEU A 75 -12.83 2.79 2.50
N ILE A 76 -12.23 3.51 1.53
CA ILE A 76 -11.97 4.95 1.62
C ILE A 76 -13.30 5.71 1.75
N ASN A 77 -14.27 5.40 0.89
CA ASN A 77 -15.60 6.03 0.94
C ASN A 77 -16.31 5.79 2.27
N SER A 78 -16.20 4.58 2.83
CA SER A 78 -16.75 4.26 4.15
C SER A 78 -16.09 5.08 5.26
N ALA A 79 -14.77 5.27 5.19
CA ALA A 79 -14.05 6.11 6.14
C ALA A 79 -14.48 7.58 6.08
N ILE A 80 -14.74 8.13 4.88
CA ILE A 80 -15.29 9.49 4.72
C ILE A 80 -16.70 9.58 5.31
N ARG A 81 -17.62 8.68 4.91
CA ARG A 81 -19.02 8.68 5.38
C ARG A 81 -19.14 8.62 6.90
N ASN A 82 -18.22 7.90 7.54
CA ASN A 82 -18.18 7.74 8.99
C ASN A 82 -17.27 8.75 9.71
N LYS A 83 -16.84 9.81 9.02
CA LYS A 83 -16.04 10.92 9.56
C LYS A 83 -14.73 10.45 10.20
N ILE A 84 -14.14 9.36 9.69
CA ILE A 84 -12.82 8.87 10.13
C ILE A 84 -11.71 9.69 9.47
N ILE A 85 -11.91 10.07 8.20
CA ILE A 85 -11.01 10.94 7.44
C ILE A 85 -11.82 12.04 6.73
N LYS A 86 -11.16 13.14 6.37
CA LYS A 86 -11.73 14.19 5.53
C LYS A 86 -11.59 13.82 4.05
N GLU A 87 -12.40 14.45 3.19
CA GLU A 87 -12.31 14.28 1.73
C GLU A 87 -10.92 14.63 1.18
N ASP A 88 -10.29 15.70 1.66
CA ASP A 88 -8.93 16.06 1.25
C ASP A 88 -7.90 14.96 1.55
N THR A 89 -8.05 14.28 2.70
CA THR A 89 -7.21 13.14 3.06
C THR A 89 -7.48 11.97 2.12
N ALA A 90 -8.75 11.69 1.84
CA ALA A 90 -9.14 10.64 0.90
C ALA A 90 -8.59 10.88 -0.51
N ASN A 91 -8.60 12.13 -0.99
CA ASN A 91 -8.04 12.50 -2.28
C ASN A 91 -6.53 12.23 -2.36
N LYS A 92 -5.79 12.47 -1.26
CA LYS A 92 -4.36 12.11 -1.17
C LYS A 92 -4.16 10.60 -1.17
N ILE A 93 -4.95 9.85 -0.40
CA ILE A 93 -4.91 8.37 -0.36
C ILE A 93 -5.26 7.78 -1.74
N GLY A 94 -6.21 8.38 -2.46
CA GLY A 94 -6.66 7.94 -3.78
C GLY A 94 -5.53 7.88 -4.81
N LYS A 95 -4.50 8.72 -4.69
CA LYS A 95 -3.30 8.67 -5.55
C LYS A 95 -2.52 7.37 -5.37
N TYR A 96 -2.40 6.88 -4.13
CA TYR A 96 -1.75 5.60 -3.83
C TYR A 96 -2.59 4.41 -4.31
N LEU A 97 -3.92 4.47 -4.18
CA LEU A 97 -4.82 3.47 -4.74
C LEU A 97 -4.70 3.39 -6.28
N PHE A 98 -4.70 4.54 -6.95
CA PHE A 98 -4.50 4.60 -8.39
C PHE A 98 -3.15 4.01 -8.80
N PHE A 99 -2.07 4.38 -8.11
CA PHE A 99 -0.74 3.83 -8.35
C PHE A 99 -0.71 2.31 -8.21
N ARG A 100 -1.34 1.77 -7.16
CA ARG A 100 -1.45 0.32 -6.97
C ARG A 100 -2.11 -0.36 -8.16
N HIS A 101 -3.26 0.15 -8.62
CA HIS A 101 -3.93 -0.42 -9.80
C HIS A 101 -3.06 -0.33 -11.05
N PHE A 102 -2.45 0.83 -11.31
CA PHE A 102 -1.57 1.05 -12.45
C PHE A 102 -0.37 0.09 -12.44
N PHE A 103 0.35 0.02 -11.31
CA PHE A 103 1.58 -0.76 -11.19
C PHE A 103 1.32 -2.27 -11.25
N THR A 104 0.26 -2.76 -10.59
CA THR A 104 -0.10 -4.19 -10.66
C THR A 104 -0.35 -4.64 -12.10
N HIS A 105 -0.91 -3.79 -12.97
CA HIS A 105 -1.16 -4.13 -14.38
C HIS A 105 0.07 -3.93 -15.27
N ALA A 106 0.87 -2.89 -15.02
CA ALA A 106 2.05 -2.58 -15.84
C ALA A 106 3.15 -3.66 -15.74
N TYR A 107 3.31 -4.30 -14.57
CA TYR A 107 4.38 -5.28 -14.34
C TYR A 107 3.93 -6.74 -14.42
N SER A 108 2.63 -7.02 -14.32
CA SER A 108 2.12 -8.37 -14.60
C SER A 108 2.34 -8.78 -16.07
N PHE A 109 2.59 -7.83 -16.96
CA PHE A 109 3.01 -8.09 -18.34
C PHE A 109 4.51 -8.44 -18.50
N GLN A 110 5.35 -8.19 -17.49
CA GLN A 110 6.81 -8.41 -17.55
C GLN A 110 7.30 -9.63 -16.76
N ILE A 111 6.47 -10.23 -15.91
CA ILE A 111 6.86 -11.41 -15.13
C ILE A 111 6.40 -12.67 -15.88
N ASP A 112 7.22 -13.07 -16.85
CA ASP A 112 7.13 -14.36 -17.51
C ASP A 112 7.86 -15.42 -16.67
N GLU A 113 7.11 -16.45 -16.28
CA GLU A 113 7.36 -17.36 -15.15
C GLU A 113 8.58 -18.27 -15.36
N ASP A 114 8.99 -18.50 -16.61
CA ASP A 114 10.13 -19.37 -16.95
C ASP A 114 11.50 -18.69 -16.76
N LYS A 115 11.57 -17.35 -16.73
CA LYS A 115 12.83 -16.62 -16.44
C LYS A 115 13.15 -16.58 -14.94
N LEU A 116 12.15 -16.56 -14.06
CA LEU A 116 12.34 -16.60 -12.60
C LEU A 116 12.80 -17.97 -12.10
N LYS A 117 12.35 -19.07 -12.74
CA LYS A 117 12.76 -20.45 -12.39
C LYS A 117 14.25 -20.74 -12.67
N THR A 118 14.88 -20.01 -13.59
CA THR A 118 16.33 -20.18 -13.86
C THR A 118 17.20 -19.41 -12.86
N PHE A 119 16.68 -18.33 -12.27
CA PHE A 119 17.41 -17.47 -11.33
C PHE A 119 17.65 -18.14 -9.96
N ASN A 120 16.72 -18.99 -9.50
CA ASN A 120 16.86 -19.73 -8.23
C ASN A 120 17.78 -20.96 -8.29
N ARG A 121 18.40 -21.27 -9.43
CA ARG A 121 19.16 -22.52 -9.62
C ARG A 121 20.66 -22.33 -9.94
N LYS A 122 21.15 -21.09 -10.12
CA LYS A 122 22.54 -20.85 -10.59
C LYS A 122 23.46 -20.06 -9.65
N TYR A 123 23.05 -19.79 -8.41
CA TYR A 123 23.97 -19.37 -7.34
C TYR A 123 23.58 -20.10 -6.03
N PRO A 124 24.56 -20.60 -5.24
CA PRO A 124 24.33 -21.41 -4.05
C PRO A 124 23.77 -20.63 -2.86
#